data_AF-A0A9E3CKJ9-F1
#
_entry.id   AF-A0A9E3CKJ9-F1
#
_cell.length_a   1.000
_cell.length_b   1.000
_cell.length_c   1.000
_cell.angle_alpha   90.00
_cell.angle_beta   90.00
_cell.angle_gamma   90.00
#
_symmetry.space_group_name_H-M   'P 1'
#
loop_
_entity.id
_entity.type
_entity.pdbx_description
1 polymer ?
#
loop_
_entity_poly.entity_id
_entity_poly.type
_entity_poly.pdbx_seq_one_letter_code
_entity_poly.pdbx_strand_id
1 'polypeptide(L)'
;MRLTKKRIIGGAIAFAAAFMLSVAAFAQGGPGGPGGHRGPHGPGGPHGPGGPGGMVEHLSQALSLTDAQKAQIKQLEDSFRESTKALHEQMEKAGPGDPFDAVASGTFDEAAVRAAAQQRAAVQVELEVAHAKFFSQVYALLTAEQKAKLADLHKQMQEHHRPGPPPPPPGDDDGGR
;
A
#
# COMPACT_ATOMS: atom_id res chain seq x y z
N MET A 1 -26.39 -18.28 51.62
CA MET A 1 -25.30 -17.47 52.21
C MET A 1 -24.36 -17.05 51.09
N ARG A 2 -24.36 -15.76 50.72
CA ARG A 2 -23.56 -15.20 49.62
C ARG A 2 -22.11 -15.07 50.07
N LEU A 3 -21.14 -15.45 49.23
CA LEU A 3 -19.76 -15.00 49.41
C LEU A 3 -19.17 -14.57 48.05
N THR A 4 -19.35 -13.29 47.74
CA THR A 4 -18.60 -12.56 46.73
C THR A 4 -17.18 -12.30 47.22
N LYS A 5 -16.16 -12.58 46.40
CA LYS A 5 -14.82 -11.99 46.55
C LYS A 5 -14.35 -11.39 45.23
N LYS A 6 -14.41 -10.06 45.16
CA LYS A 6 -13.71 -9.22 44.18
C LYS A 6 -12.20 -9.27 44.49
N ARG A 7 -11.35 -9.43 43.48
CA ARG A 7 -9.89 -9.14 43.54
C ARG A 7 -9.56 -8.31 42.29
N ILE A 8 -9.56 -6.99 42.47
CA ILE A 8 -8.38 -6.12 42.51
C ILE A 8 -7.74 -5.98 41.12
N ILE A 9 -8.02 -4.81 40.54
CA ILE A 9 -7.32 -4.17 39.45
C ILE A 9 -5.91 -3.82 39.95
N GLY A 10 -4.89 -4.28 39.25
CA GLY A 10 -3.50 -3.81 39.27
C GLY A 10 -2.92 -4.21 37.92
N GLY A 11 -2.31 -3.35 37.12
CA GLY A 11 -1.43 -2.25 37.45
C GLY A 11 -0.09 -2.57 36.77
N ALA A 12 0.31 -1.71 35.83
CA ALA A 12 1.64 -1.63 35.20
C ALA A 12 2.09 -2.81 34.31
N ILE A 13 2.09 -2.60 32.99
CA ILE A 13 3.08 -3.23 32.11
C ILE A 13 3.92 -2.08 31.54
N ALA A 14 5.03 -1.81 32.22
CA ALA A 14 6.15 -1.09 31.65
C ALA A 14 6.91 -2.06 30.73
N PHE A 15 7.12 -1.67 29.47
CA PHE A 15 8.17 -2.27 28.66
C PHE A 15 9.04 -1.15 28.10
N ALA A 16 10.16 -0.94 28.79
CA ALA A 16 11.30 -0.23 28.27
C ALA A 16 12.04 -1.15 27.30
N ALA A 17 12.35 -0.64 26.10
CA ALA A 17 13.43 -1.17 25.28
C ALA A 17 14.03 0.00 24.49
N ALA A 18 15.09 0.56 25.05
CA ALA A 18 15.99 1.45 24.33
C ALA A 18 16.77 0.64 23.31
N PHE A 19 16.73 1.04 22.04
CA PHE A 19 17.71 0.62 21.04
C PHE A 19 18.43 1.86 20.52
N MET A 20 19.63 2.09 21.06
CA MET A 20 20.68 2.80 20.34
C MET A 20 21.34 1.82 19.38
N LEU A 21 21.44 2.21 18.11
CA LEU A 21 22.38 1.64 17.16
C LEU A 21 23.03 2.79 16.39
N SER A 22 24.30 3.02 16.72
CA SER A 22 25.22 3.89 15.98
C SER A 22 25.73 3.13 14.76
N VAL A 23 25.63 3.72 13.56
CA VAL A 23 26.45 3.34 12.41
C VAL A 23 26.95 4.60 11.69
N ALA A 24 28.22 4.49 11.29
CA ALA A 24 29.19 5.47 10.84
C ALA A 24 28.74 6.51 9.81
N ALA A 25 29.30 7.71 9.98
CA ALA A 25 29.40 8.75 8.97
C ALA A 25 30.31 8.31 7.82
N PHE A 26 29.84 8.49 6.58
CA PHE A 26 30.71 8.63 5.41
C PHE A 26 30.33 9.87 4.62
N ALA A 27 31.39 10.48 4.08
CA ALA A 27 31.50 11.85 3.64
C ALA A 27 30.93 12.14 2.24
N GLN A 28 30.53 13.41 2.09
CA GLN A 28 30.60 14.30 0.92
C GLN A 28 30.40 13.74 -0.51
N GLY A 29 29.37 14.28 -1.18
CA GLY A 29 29.25 14.26 -2.64
C GLY A 29 28.23 15.27 -3.19
N GLY A 30 28.71 16.48 -3.54
CA GLY A 30 28.26 17.32 -4.67
C GLY A 30 26.95 18.15 -4.56
N PRO A 31 26.94 19.43 -5.04
CA PRO A 31 25.74 20.25 -5.11
C PRO A 31 24.83 19.86 -6.28
N GLY A 32 23.52 19.91 -6.03
CA GLY A 32 22.46 19.52 -6.96
C GLY A 32 22.38 20.36 -8.24
N GLY A 33 22.15 19.66 -9.36
CA GLY A 33 21.75 20.24 -10.63
C GLY A 33 20.23 20.24 -10.79
N PRO A 34 19.64 21.21 -11.53
CA PRO A 34 18.20 21.33 -11.69
C PRO A 34 17.68 20.58 -12.93
N GLY A 35 16.51 19.93 -12.78
CA GLY A 35 15.60 19.65 -13.89
C GLY A 35 15.56 18.20 -14.39
N GLY A 36 14.37 17.60 -14.36
CA GLY A 36 14.12 16.29 -14.95
C GLY A 36 12.75 15.69 -14.60
N HIS A 37 11.71 16.21 -15.24
CA HIS A 37 10.47 15.52 -15.62
C HIS A 37 9.87 14.50 -14.63
N ARG A 38 8.87 14.95 -13.85
CA ARG A 38 7.88 14.08 -13.20
C ARG A 38 7.13 13.29 -14.29
N GLY A 39 7.53 12.05 -14.50
CA GLY A 39 6.71 11.08 -15.24
C GLY A 39 5.38 10.82 -14.51
N PRO A 40 4.33 10.42 -15.24
CA PRO A 40 3.04 10.12 -14.63
C PRO A 40 3.21 9.02 -13.59
N HIS A 41 2.73 9.30 -12.38
CA HIS A 41 2.75 8.38 -11.26
C HIS A 41 2.24 6.99 -11.68
N GLY A 42 3.10 5.98 -11.58
CA GLY A 42 2.66 4.58 -11.68
C GLY A 42 1.56 4.28 -10.66
N PRO A 43 0.72 3.26 -10.92
CA PRO A 43 -0.31 2.85 -9.98
C PRO A 43 0.37 2.34 -8.71
N GLY A 44 0.45 3.17 -7.66
CA GLY A 44 1.06 2.79 -6.39
C GLY A 44 1.90 3.85 -5.67
N GLY A 45 1.92 5.11 -6.12
CA GLY A 45 2.53 6.18 -5.30
C GLY A 45 1.82 6.33 -3.94
N PRO A 46 2.48 6.90 -2.91
CA PRO A 46 1.89 7.09 -1.57
C PRO A 46 0.59 7.93 -1.54
N HIS A 47 0.28 8.61 -2.64
CA HIS A 47 -0.97 9.37 -2.87
C HIS A 47 -1.77 8.87 -4.08
N GLY A 48 -1.42 7.72 -4.64
CA GLY A 48 -2.17 7.08 -5.72
C GLY A 48 -3.38 6.32 -5.17
N PRO A 49 -4.33 5.93 -6.05
CA PRO A 49 -5.54 5.18 -5.68
C PRO A 49 -5.29 3.84 -4.94
N GLY A 50 -4.05 3.35 -4.90
CA GLY A 50 -3.64 2.13 -4.20
C GLY A 50 -2.93 2.35 -2.85
N GLY A 51 -2.76 3.59 -2.40
CA GLY A 51 -2.16 3.90 -1.10
C GLY A 51 -3.17 3.78 0.06
N PRO A 52 -2.74 3.40 1.28
CA PRO A 52 -3.63 3.27 2.45
C PRO A 52 -4.46 4.53 2.76
N GLY A 53 -3.89 5.71 2.52
CA GLY A 53 -4.56 6.99 2.78
C GLY A 53 -5.69 7.32 1.80
N GLY A 54 -5.59 6.91 0.53
CA GLY A 54 -6.67 7.08 -0.44
C GLY A 54 -7.83 6.10 -0.21
N MET A 55 -7.50 4.93 0.34
CA MET A 55 -8.42 3.87 0.69
C MET A 55 -9.38 4.26 1.84
N VAL A 56 -8.87 4.88 2.91
CA VAL A 56 -9.68 5.24 4.08
C VAL A 56 -10.71 6.33 3.76
N GLU A 57 -10.33 7.34 2.99
CA GLU A 57 -11.23 8.42 2.60
C GLU A 57 -12.36 7.90 1.70
N HIS A 58 -12.04 7.05 0.72
CA HIS A 58 -13.04 6.38 -0.10
C HIS A 58 -13.98 5.48 0.70
N LEU A 59 -13.45 4.65 1.62
CA LEU A 59 -14.28 3.80 2.49
C LEU A 59 -15.19 4.63 3.40
N SER A 60 -14.69 5.75 3.93
CA SER A 60 -15.43 6.62 4.84
C SER A 60 -16.67 7.20 4.19
N GLN A 61 -16.53 7.71 2.96
CA GLN A 61 -17.64 8.27 2.18
C GLN A 61 -18.60 7.18 1.72
N ALA A 62 -18.07 6.04 1.25
CA ALA A 62 -18.87 4.95 0.72
C ALA A 62 -19.69 4.21 1.79
N LEU A 63 -19.16 4.04 3.01
CA LEU A 63 -19.79 3.25 4.08
C LEU A 63 -20.47 4.09 5.17
N SER A 64 -20.44 5.43 5.04
CA SER A 64 -21.03 6.34 6.03
C SER A 64 -20.55 6.03 7.44
N LEU A 65 -19.22 5.97 7.62
CA LEU A 65 -18.61 5.60 8.90
C LEU A 65 -18.94 6.63 9.99
N THR A 66 -19.15 6.14 11.21
CA THR A 66 -19.33 7.00 12.39
C THR A 66 -18.02 7.66 12.78
N ASP A 67 -18.08 8.77 13.54
CA ASP A 67 -16.87 9.47 13.97
C ASP A 67 -15.98 8.62 14.89
N ALA A 68 -16.59 7.73 15.69
CA ALA A 68 -15.86 6.75 16.48
C ALA A 68 -15.10 5.74 15.60
N GLN A 69 -15.75 5.20 14.56
CA GLN A 69 -15.10 4.29 13.60
C GLN A 69 -13.96 4.98 12.86
N LYS A 70 -14.16 6.23 12.40
CA LYS A 70 -13.12 7.02 11.73
C LYS A 70 -11.90 7.23 12.62
N ALA A 71 -12.11 7.56 13.90
CA ALA A 71 -11.03 7.76 14.85
C ALA A 71 -10.21 6.46 15.06
N GLN A 72 -10.88 5.31 15.16
CA GLN A 72 -10.21 4.02 15.28
C GLN A 72 -9.45 3.64 14.01
N ILE A 73 -10.03 3.86 12.83
CA ILE A 73 -9.37 3.58 11.55
C ILE A 73 -8.14 4.46 11.37
N LYS A 74 -8.19 5.74 11.78
CA LYS A 74 -7.03 6.63 11.75
C LYS A 74 -5.87 6.10 12.60
N GLN A 75 -6.16 5.58 13.79
CA GLN A 75 -5.13 4.96 14.64
C GLN A 75 -4.52 3.71 13.99
N LEU A 76 -5.35 2.88 13.35
CA LEU A 76 -4.88 1.73 12.57
C LEU A 76 -4.01 2.18 11.39
N GLU A 77 -4.37 3.27 10.73
CA GLU A 77 -3.61 3.83 9.60
C GLU A 77 -2.25 4.35 10.04
N ASP A 78 -2.18 5.08 11.17
CA ASP A 78 -0.92 5.57 11.73
C ASP A 78 0.02 4.40 12.08
N SER A 79 -0.52 3.35 12.73
CA SER A 79 0.24 2.13 13.04
C SER A 79 0.67 1.38 11.78
N PHE A 80 -0.20 1.27 10.77
CA PHE A 80 0.12 0.68 9.48
C PHE A 80 1.28 1.43 8.80
N ARG A 81 1.20 2.77 8.74
CA ARG A 81 2.24 3.62 8.16
C ARG A 81 3.57 3.46 8.86
N GLU A 82 3.57 3.44 10.20
CA GLU A 82 4.78 3.22 10.98
C GLU A 82 5.38 1.84 10.70
N SER A 83 4.58 0.78 10.76
CA SER A 83 5.04 -0.60 10.57
C SER A 83 5.55 -0.90 9.16
N THR A 84 5.06 -0.18 8.14
CA THR A 84 5.45 -0.40 6.74
C THR A 84 6.48 0.61 6.24
N LYS A 85 6.88 1.61 7.03
CA LYS A 85 7.84 2.64 6.62
C LYS A 85 9.14 2.03 6.07
N ALA A 86 9.73 1.10 6.80
CA ALA A 86 10.98 0.44 6.40
C ALA A 86 10.82 -0.40 5.13
N LEU A 87 9.64 -0.96 4.87
CA LEU A 87 9.35 -1.70 3.64
C LEU A 87 9.30 -0.75 2.44
N HIS A 88 8.65 0.41 2.58
CA HIS A 88 8.64 1.43 1.53
C HIS A 88 10.05 1.95 1.23
N GLU A 89 10.87 2.22 2.26
CA GLU A 89 12.26 2.61 2.07
C GLU A 89 13.08 1.52 1.35
N GLN A 90 12.82 0.24 1.61
CA GLN A 90 13.45 -0.87 0.89
C GLN A 90 12.99 -0.96 -0.57
N MET A 91 11.71 -0.70 -0.83
CA MET A 91 11.16 -0.67 -2.20
C MET A 91 11.82 0.43 -3.03
N GLU A 92 11.91 1.64 -2.47
CA GLU A 92 12.57 2.79 -3.13
C GLU A 92 14.05 2.49 -3.42
N LYS A 93 14.76 1.86 -2.48
CA LYS A 93 16.16 1.44 -2.66
C LYS A 93 16.34 0.35 -3.71
N ALA A 94 15.35 -0.54 -3.88
CA ALA A 94 15.37 -1.57 -4.91
C ALA A 94 15.15 -1.00 -6.33
N GLY A 95 14.88 0.30 -6.43
CA GLY A 95 14.76 1.05 -7.67
C GLY A 95 13.45 0.82 -8.41
N PRO A 96 13.17 1.64 -9.45
CA PRO A 96 12.00 1.47 -10.28
C PRO A 96 11.95 0.06 -10.91
N GLY A 97 10.74 -0.45 -11.05
CA GLY A 97 10.49 -1.74 -11.70
C GLY A 97 10.53 -1.70 -13.22
N ASP A 98 10.88 -0.56 -13.82
CA ASP A 98 10.88 -0.36 -15.26
C ASP A 98 12.07 -1.07 -15.92
N PRO A 99 11.85 -2.09 -16.77
CA PRO A 99 12.91 -2.76 -17.50
C PRO A 99 13.71 -1.80 -18.40
N PHE A 100 13.13 -0.68 -18.82
CA PHE A 100 13.80 0.31 -19.66
C PHE A 100 14.99 0.95 -18.94
N ASP A 101 14.90 1.21 -17.63
CA ASP A 101 16.00 1.78 -16.84
C ASP A 101 17.24 0.87 -16.82
N ALA A 102 17.03 -0.45 -16.85
CA ALA A 102 18.10 -1.44 -16.90
C ALA A 102 18.82 -1.50 -18.27
N VAL A 103 18.19 -0.98 -19.32
CA VAL A 103 18.73 -1.00 -20.70
C VAL A 103 19.22 0.39 -21.14
N ALA A 104 18.65 1.46 -20.57
CA ALA A 104 18.99 2.85 -20.87
C ALA A 104 20.46 3.21 -20.56
N SER A 105 21.11 2.46 -19.65
CA SER A 105 22.53 2.61 -19.32
C SER A 105 23.49 2.09 -20.42
N GLY A 106 22.97 1.44 -21.46
CA GLY A 106 23.74 0.91 -22.59
C GLY A 106 24.44 -0.42 -22.33
N THR A 107 24.38 -0.96 -21.10
CA THR A 107 24.86 -2.30 -20.76
C THR A 107 23.80 -3.04 -19.96
N PHE A 108 23.28 -4.12 -20.53
CA PHE A 108 22.33 -4.99 -19.85
C PHE A 108 23.05 -5.96 -18.91
N ASP A 109 22.78 -5.85 -17.62
CA ASP A 109 23.22 -6.80 -16.60
C ASP A 109 22.00 -7.60 -16.08
N GLU A 110 21.82 -8.80 -16.63
CA GLU A 110 20.72 -9.70 -16.25
C GLU A 110 20.75 -10.08 -14.75
N ALA A 111 21.95 -10.24 -14.19
CA ALA A 111 22.11 -10.65 -12.79
C ALA A 111 21.66 -9.52 -11.86
N ALA A 112 22.04 -8.27 -12.14
CA ALA A 112 21.59 -7.10 -11.41
C ALA A 112 20.07 -6.90 -11.50
N VAL A 113 19.50 -7.07 -12.70
CA VAL A 113 18.04 -6.98 -12.91
C VAL A 113 17.30 -8.03 -12.10
N ARG A 114 17.75 -9.29 -12.14
CA ARG A 114 17.14 -10.39 -11.38
C ARG A 114 17.21 -10.14 -9.88
N ALA A 115 18.35 -9.68 -9.37
CA ALA A 115 18.52 -9.37 -7.95
C ALA A 115 17.55 -8.26 -7.48
N ALA A 116 17.47 -7.16 -8.24
CA ALA A 116 16.55 -6.06 -7.94
C ALA A 116 15.08 -6.50 -8.00
N ALA A 117 14.70 -7.31 -9.00
CA ALA A 117 13.36 -7.86 -9.11
C ALA A 117 12.99 -8.77 -7.93
N GLN A 118 13.92 -9.63 -7.49
CA GLN A 118 13.72 -10.50 -6.33
C GLN A 118 13.57 -9.68 -5.04
N GLN A 119 14.38 -8.64 -4.86
CA GLN A 119 14.25 -7.75 -3.70
C GLN A 119 12.89 -7.05 -3.67
N ARG A 120 12.44 -6.50 -4.81
CA ARG A 120 11.10 -5.89 -4.91
C ARG A 120 10.00 -6.89 -4.61
N ALA A 121 10.08 -8.11 -5.17
CA ALA A 121 9.09 -9.15 -4.94
C ALA A 121 8.98 -9.52 -3.44
N ALA A 122 10.11 -9.66 -2.75
CA ALA A 122 10.12 -9.93 -1.31
C ALA A 122 9.42 -8.81 -0.51
N VAL A 123 9.69 -7.54 -0.82
CA VAL A 123 9.05 -6.40 -0.17
C VAL A 123 7.55 -6.33 -0.50
N GLN A 124 7.15 -6.64 -1.73
CA GLN A 124 5.74 -6.66 -2.14
C GLN A 124 4.92 -7.68 -1.34
N VAL A 125 5.46 -8.88 -1.11
CA VAL A 125 4.80 -9.90 -0.28
C VAL A 125 4.52 -9.37 1.13
N GLU A 126 5.51 -8.73 1.77
CA GLU A 126 5.34 -8.19 3.11
C GLU A 126 4.33 -7.03 3.15
N LEU A 127 4.35 -6.15 2.15
CA LEU A 127 3.38 -5.07 2.02
C LEU A 127 1.95 -5.60 1.79
N GLU A 128 1.78 -6.64 0.97
CA GLU A 128 0.48 -7.26 0.73
C GLU A 128 -0.09 -7.87 2.03
N VAL A 129 0.73 -8.60 2.78
CA VAL A 129 0.35 -9.15 4.08
C VAL A 129 -0.01 -8.03 5.07
N ALA A 130 0.77 -6.95 5.10
CA ALA A 130 0.49 -5.80 5.95
C ALA A 130 -0.85 -5.15 5.58
N HIS A 131 -1.11 -4.94 4.29
CA HIS A 131 -2.38 -4.39 3.81
C HIS A 131 -3.54 -5.30 4.22
N ALA A 132 -3.45 -6.60 3.94
CA ALA A 132 -4.51 -7.56 4.30
C ALA A 132 -4.82 -7.54 5.81
N LYS A 133 -3.80 -7.43 6.66
CA LYS A 133 -3.98 -7.28 8.12
C LYS A 133 -4.72 -5.99 8.47
N PHE A 134 -4.30 -4.85 7.92
CA PHE A 134 -4.97 -3.56 8.12
C PHE A 134 -6.44 -3.63 7.69
N PHE A 135 -6.71 -4.15 6.49
CA PHE A 135 -8.06 -4.35 5.97
C PHE A 135 -8.92 -5.23 6.87
N SER A 136 -8.38 -6.34 7.36
CA SER A 136 -9.08 -7.22 8.29
C SER A 136 -9.46 -6.50 9.59
N GLN A 137 -8.60 -5.64 10.11
CA GLN A 137 -8.86 -4.86 11.32
C GLN A 137 -9.94 -3.81 11.07
N VAL A 138 -9.87 -3.08 9.96
CA VAL A 138 -10.91 -2.13 9.55
C VAL A 138 -12.26 -2.83 9.37
N TYR A 139 -12.27 -3.98 8.68
CA TYR A 139 -13.49 -4.77 8.46
C TYR A 139 -14.14 -5.21 9.78
N ALA A 140 -13.35 -5.51 10.81
CA ALA A 140 -13.86 -5.86 12.14
C ALA A 140 -14.60 -4.72 12.84
N LEU A 141 -14.32 -3.46 12.50
CA LEU A 141 -14.98 -2.27 13.06
C LEU A 141 -16.33 -1.96 12.39
N LEU A 142 -16.62 -2.57 11.25
CA LEU A 142 -17.84 -2.31 10.47
C LEU A 142 -19.05 -3.05 11.05
N THR A 143 -20.22 -2.41 10.96
CA THR A 143 -21.51 -3.06 11.27
C THR A 143 -21.87 -4.09 10.20
N ALA A 144 -22.87 -4.95 10.48
CA ALA A 144 -23.36 -5.93 9.51
C ALA A 144 -23.84 -5.27 8.21
N GLU A 145 -24.54 -4.14 8.33
CA GLU A 145 -25.08 -3.38 7.20
C GLU A 145 -23.95 -2.75 6.37
N GLN A 146 -22.92 -2.21 7.02
CA GLN A 146 -21.76 -1.65 6.34
C GLN A 146 -20.95 -2.73 5.61
N LYS A 147 -20.83 -3.92 6.20
CA LYS A 147 -20.18 -5.08 5.55
C LYS A 147 -20.93 -5.55 4.31
N ALA A 148 -22.27 -5.58 4.38
CA ALA A 148 -23.11 -5.90 3.22
C ALA A 148 -22.92 -4.87 2.10
N LYS A 149 -22.96 -3.56 2.43
CA LYS A 149 -22.72 -2.49 1.47
C LYS A 149 -21.33 -2.58 0.82
N LEU A 150 -20.30 -2.90 1.61
CA LEU A 150 -18.94 -3.08 1.11
C LEU A 150 -18.85 -4.25 0.11
N ALA A 151 -19.55 -5.36 0.38
CA ALA A 151 -19.59 -6.51 -0.53
C ALA A 151 -20.29 -6.17 -1.86
N ASP A 152 -21.36 -5.38 -1.81
CA ASP A 152 -22.07 -4.93 -3.02
C ASP A 152 -21.23 -3.97 -3.86
N LEU A 153 -20.55 -3.01 -3.22
CA LEU A 153 -19.61 -2.11 -3.91
C LEU A 153 -18.47 -2.90 -4.58
N HIS A 154 -17.95 -3.92 -3.92
CA HIS A 154 -16.90 -4.77 -4.48
C HIS A 154 -17.37 -5.52 -5.74
N LYS A 155 -18.60 -6.05 -5.73
CA LYS A 155 -19.19 -6.70 -6.91
C LYS A 155 -19.35 -5.72 -8.08
N GLN A 156 -19.88 -4.53 -7.81
CA GLN A 156 -20.05 -3.49 -8.84
C GLN A 156 -18.72 -3.09 -9.46
N MET A 157 -17.67 -2.92 -8.65
CA MET A 157 -16.33 -2.62 -9.18
C MET A 157 -15.81 -3.75 -10.07
N GLN A 158 -16.00 -5.02 -9.68
CA GLN A 158 -15.61 -6.17 -10.52
C GLN A 158 -16.37 -6.21 -11.84
N GLU A 159 -17.66 -5.90 -11.83
CA GLU A 159 -18.48 -5.85 -13.04
C GLU A 159 -18.05 -4.74 -13.99
N HIS A 160 -17.69 -3.56 -13.45
CA HIS A 160 -17.18 -2.43 -14.25
C HIS A 160 -15.76 -2.63 -14.77
N HIS A 161 -14.94 -3.45 -14.12
CA HIS A 161 -13.58 -3.78 -14.58
C HIS A 161 -13.54 -4.98 -15.52
N ARG A 162 -14.68 -5.56 -15.91
CA ARG A 162 -14.69 -6.56 -16.99
C ARG A 162 -14.22 -5.87 -18.27
N PRO A 163 -13.13 -6.32 -18.91
CA PRO A 163 -12.70 -5.76 -20.18
C PRO A 163 -13.86 -5.87 -21.16
N GLY A 164 -14.22 -4.75 -21.80
CA GLY A 164 -15.25 -4.73 -22.83
C GLY A 164 -14.90 -5.71 -23.96
N PRO A 165 -15.89 -6.14 -24.77
CA PRO A 165 -15.59 -6.97 -25.94
C PRO A 165 -14.52 -6.27 -26.79
N PRO A 166 -13.55 -7.02 -27.36
CA PRO A 166 -12.53 -6.42 -28.20
C PRO A 166 -13.20 -5.63 -29.34
N PRO A 167 -12.61 -4.50 -29.78
CA PRO A 167 -13.14 -3.75 -30.91
C PRO A 167 -13.28 -4.68 -32.12
N PRO A 168 -14.32 -4.49 -32.96
CA PRO A 168 -14.43 -5.25 -34.19
C PRO A 168 -13.16 -5.07 -35.03
N PRO A 169 -12.70 -6.10 -35.77
CA PRO A 169 -11.55 -5.96 -36.65
C PRO A 169 -11.77 -4.76 -37.59
N PRO A 170 -10.72 -4.00 -37.96
CA PRO A 170 -10.84 -2.96 -38.96
C PRO A 170 -11.56 -3.54 -40.18
N GLY A 171 -12.67 -2.91 -40.58
CA GLY A 171 -13.38 -3.33 -41.77
C GLY A 171 -12.42 -3.29 -42.95
N ASP A 172 -12.46 -4.32 -43.78
CA ASP A 172 -11.81 -4.29 -45.08
C ASP A 172 -12.50 -3.20 -45.89
N ASP A 173 -12.03 -1.95 -45.76
CA ASP A 173 -12.28 -0.89 -46.74
C ASP A 173 -11.56 -1.32 -48.02
N ASP A 174 -12.18 -2.26 -48.72
CA ASP A 174 -11.88 -2.58 -50.11
C ASP A 174 -12.16 -1.29 -50.90
N GLY A 175 -11.07 -0.57 -51.19
CA GLY A 175 -11.02 0.66 -51.97
C GLY A 175 -11.45 0.45 -53.41
N GLY A 176 -12.70 0.01 -53.59
CA GLY A 176 -13.33 -0.25 -54.87
C GLY A 176 -14.20 0.91 -55.32
N ARG A 177 -13.57 1.92 -55.94
CA ARG A 177 -13.89 2.46 -57.28
C ARG A 177 -13.35 3.87 -57.50
#